data_AF-A0A938V717-F1
#
_entry.id   AF-A0A938V717-F1
#
_cell.length_a   1.000
_cell.length_b   1.000
_cell.length_c   1.000
_cell.angle_alpha   90.00
_cell.angle_beta   90.00
_cell.angle_gamma   90.00
#
_symmetry.space_group_name_H-M   'P 1'
#
loop_
_entity.id
_entity.type
_entity.pdbx_description
1 polymer ?
#
loop_
_entity_poly.entity_id
_entity_poly.type
_entity_poly.pdbx_seq_one_letter_code
_entity_poly.pdbx_strand_id
1 'polypeptide(L)'
;MKKAFVLLVGVAWLAGCGGEGGTLCEVGKTEDCLKGDNTAGKKRCIDGAWSACGDYCDEGPPSVCTTTCGSQGSKTCGNDGQWGDCVAVELCNGLDDNCDGQKDENLTQACFCGSQQGTQTCVLGQWTPCDKGTAQSAELCDGLDNDCDSLTDEECDKDHDMYCDFAKQIVGTPAVCPKGGQDCDDNNINVNPGKEEKCNGFDDDCDTDVDEDLGTMACGGEGECTELAVDKCQGGQPVLTCTPDTLIVGAKPEVDFGCDSKDNDCDGATDEQLGCCTP
;
A
#
# COMPACT_ATOMS: atom_id res chain seq x y z
N MET A 1 26.19 -72.00 -69.65
CA MET A 1 26.05 -71.65 -71.09
C MET A 1 24.77 -70.84 -71.23
N LYS A 2 24.66 -69.66 -71.87
CA LYS A 2 25.59 -68.71 -72.51
C LYS A 2 25.15 -67.28 -72.05
N LYS A 3 26.02 -66.40 -71.55
CA LYS A 3 26.72 -65.29 -72.24
C LYS A 3 25.86 -64.31 -73.09
N ALA A 4 25.68 -63.11 -72.51
CA ALA A 4 25.32 -61.79 -73.06
C ALA A 4 25.73 -60.75 -71.97
N PHE A 5 26.33 -59.55 -72.15
CA PHE A 5 26.83 -58.80 -73.31
C PHE A 5 25.74 -58.26 -74.27
N VAL A 6 25.58 -56.96 -74.55
CA VAL A 6 26.32 -55.69 -74.26
C VAL A 6 25.25 -54.57 -74.07
N LEU A 7 25.40 -53.49 -73.27
CA LEU A 7 26.07 -52.22 -73.62
C LEU A 7 26.03 -51.21 -72.45
N LEU A 8 27.12 -50.45 -72.26
CA LEU A 8 27.19 -49.28 -71.40
C LEU A 8 26.82 -48.02 -72.19
N VAL A 9 25.92 -47.20 -71.65
CA VAL A 9 25.79 -45.78 -72.01
C VAL A 9 25.69 -44.98 -70.72
N GLY A 10 26.73 -44.22 -70.39
CA GLY A 10 26.73 -43.33 -69.22
C GLY A 10 26.02 -42.03 -69.57
N VAL A 11 24.97 -41.69 -68.83
CA VAL A 11 24.32 -40.37 -68.92
C VAL A 11 25.01 -39.45 -67.91
N ALA A 12 25.82 -38.52 -68.41
CA ALA A 12 26.43 -37.48 -67.58
C ALA A 12 25.35 -36.47 -67.15
N TRP A 13 25.08 -36.40 -65.84
CA TRP A 13 24.28 -35.30 -65.27
C TRP A 13 25.12 -34.03 -65.23
N LEU A 14 25.03 -33.24 -66.30
CA LEU A 14 25.45 -31.84 -66.30
C LEU A 14 24.42 -31.02 -65.52
N ALA A 15 24.86 -30.31 -64.49
CA ALA A 15 24.04 -29.34 -63.78
C ALA A 15 23.75 -28.14 -64.70
N GLY A 16 22.52 -28.03 -65.18
CA GLY A 16 22.05 -26.91 -66.00
C GLY A 16 21.21 -25.95 -65.18
N CYS A 17 21.71 -24.73 -64.94
CA CYS A 17 20.83 -23.61 -64.60
C CYS A 17 20.06 -23.21 -65.86
N GLY A 18 18.76 -23.46 -65.87
CA GLY A 18 17.84 -23.07 -66.93
C GLY A 18 16.42 -23.16 -66.40
N GLY A 19 15.76 -22.02 -66.24
CA GLY A 19 14.40 -21.98 -65.71
C GLY A 19 13.37 -22.19 -66.81
N GLU A 20 12.55 -23.23 -66.70
CA GLU A 20 11.23 -23.31 -67.32
C GLU A 20 10.38 -24.31 -66.54
N GLY A 21 9.59 -23.79 -65.60
CA GLY A 21 8.77 -24.58 -64.69
C GLY A 21 7.75 -23.68 -64.02
N GLY A 22 6.55 -23.60 -64.60
CA GLY A 22 5.43 -22.84 -64.05
C GLY A 22 4.89 -23.53 -62.79
N THR A 23 5.48 -23.22 -61.63
CA THR A 23 4.98 -23.67 -60.34
C THR A 23 3.64 -23.00 -60.06
N LEU A 24 2.57 -23.77 -60.15
CA LEU A 24 1.30 -23.44 -59.50
C LEU A 24 1.58 -23.28 -58.00
N CYS A 25 1.38 -22.07 -57.48
CA CYS A 25 1.53 -21.78 -56.07
C CYS A 25 0.19 -21.91 -55.33
N GLU A 26 0.24 -22.06 -54.01
CA GLU A 26 -0.96 -22.03 -53.16
C GLU A 26 -1.38 -20.57 -52.94
N VAL A 27 -2.58 -20.21 -53.42
CA VAL A 27 -3.11 -18.84 -53.33
C VAL A 27 -3.08 -18.34 -51.88
N GLY A 28 -2.56 -17.12 -51.70
CA GLY A 28 -2.36 -16.48 -50.40
C GLY A 28 -0.96 -16.63 -49.81
N LYS A 29 -0.22 -17.69 -50.15
CA LYS A 29 1.17 -17.88 -49.69
C LYS A 29 2.12 -16.82 -50.25
N THR A 30 3.23 -16.62 -49.56
CA THR A 30 4.38 -15.79 -49.94
C THR A 30 5.60 -16.65 -50.29
N GLU A 31 6.35 -16.23 -51.32
CA GLU A 31 7.69 -16.75 -51.64
C GLU A 31 8.70 -15.59 -51.68
N ASP A 32 9.83 -15.72 -50.96
CA ASP A 32 10.83 -14.63 -50.78
C ASP A 32 11.54 -14.26 -52.10
N CYS A 33 11.96 -12.99 -52.24
CA CYS A 33 12.61 -12.48 -53.45
C CYS A 33 13.50 -11.24 -53.22
N LEU A 34 14.19 -10.83 -54.29
CA LEU A 34 14.86 -9.55 -54.38
C LEU A 34 14.10 -8.64 -55.36
N LYS A 35 13.94 -7.37 -55.00
CA LYS A 35 13.37 -6.33 -55.86
C LYS A 35 14.41 -5.83 -56.86
N GLY A 36 13.99 -5.02 -57.82
CA GLY A 36 14.86 -4.50 -58.90
C GLY A 36 16.01 -3.58 -58.43
N ASP A 37 15.98 -3.12 -57.19
CA ASP A 37 17.04 -2.35 -56.51
C ASP A 37 17.98 -3.22 -55.65
N ASN A 38 17.74 -4.55 -55.63
CA ASN A 38 18.37 -5.55 -54.74
C ASN A 38 17.97 -5.45 -53.26
N THR A 39 16.91 -4.72 -52.90
CA THR A 39 16.31 -4.83 -51.56
C THR A 39 15.57 -6.17 -51.42
N ALA A 40 15.51 -6.69 -50.20
CA ALA A 40 14.70 -7.87 -49.90
C ALA A 40 13.20 -7.54 -50.03
N GLY A 41 12.43 -8.50 -50.50
CA GLY A 41 10.97 -8.43 -50.59
C GLY A 41 10.35 -9.82 -50.63
N LYS A 42 9.03 -9.85 -50.81
CA LYS A 42 8.25 -11.07 -51.01
C LYS A 42 7.44 -10.95 -52.29
N LYS A 43 7.01 -12.07 -52.84
CA LYS A 43 6.01 -12.15 -53.92
C LYS A 43 4.91 -13.10 -53.46
N ARG A 44 3.65 -12.71 -53.69
CA ARG A 44 2.48 -13.42 -53.15
C ARG A 44 1.78 -14.20 -54.26
N CYS A 45 1.26 -15.38 -53.93
CA CYS A 45 0.49 -16.18 -54.87
C CYS A 45 -0.90 -15.58 -55.07
N ILE A 46 -1.17 -15.10 -56.29
CA ILE A 46 -2.45 -14.53 -56.72
C ILE A 46 -2.93 -15.34 -57.92
N ASP A 47 -4.17 -15.85 -57.86
CA ASP A 47 -4.81 -16.67 -58.91
C ASP A 47 -3.95 -17.84 -59.46
N GLY A 48 -3.02 -18.36 -58.65
CA GLY A 48 -2.16 -19.50 -58.97
C GLY A 48 -0.73 -19.16 -59.46
N ALA A 49 -0.31 -17.90 -59.46
CA ALA A 49 1.06 -17.48 -59.79
C ALA A 49 1.66 -16.50 -58.75
N TRP A 50 2.96 -16.60 -58.42
CA TRP A 50 3.63 -15.56 -57.63
C TRP A 50 3.58 -14.22 -58.38
N SER A 51 3.29 -13.15 -57.64
CA SER A 51 3.32 -11.77 -58.13
C SER A 51 4.72 -11.30 -58.55
N ALA A 52 4.81 -10.05 -59.03
CA ALA A 52 6.08 -9.32 -58.99
C ALA A 52 6.58 -9.19 -57.53
N CYS A 53 7.90 -9.04 -57.35
CA CYS A 53 8.50 -8.84 -56.03
C CYS A 53 8.13 -7.46 -55.46
N GLY A 54 7.70 -7.41 -54.20
CA GLY A 54 7.24 -6.20 -53.50
C GLY A 54 7.26 -6.36 -51.98
N ASP A 55 6.46 -5.55 -51.29
CA ASP A 55 6.43 -5.45 -49.82
C ASP A 55 5.24 -6.21 -49.20
N TYR A 56 4.97 -7.42 -49.69
CA TYR A 56 3.96 -8.30 -49.12
C TYR A 56 4.37 -8.80 -47.73
N CYS A 57 3.39 -9.00 -46.84
CA CYS A 57 3.58 -9.59 -45.52
C CYS A 57 3.27 -11.10 -45.51
N ASP A 58 3.75 -11.79 -44.47
CA ASP A 58 3.36 -13.17 -44.18
C ASP A 58 2.14 -13.19 -43.25
N GLU A 59 1.15 -14.03 -43.55
CA GLU A 59 0.00 -14.26 -42.67
C GLU A 59 0.44 -14.96 -41.37
N GLY A 60 0.10 -14.39 -40.21
CA GLY A 60 0.65 -14.83 -38.93
C GLY A 60 0.18 -13.99 -37.73
N PRO A 61 0.83 -14.13 -36.56
CA PRO A 61 0.54 -13.30 -35.39
C PRO A 61 0.84 -11.81 -35.67
N PRO A 62 0.23 -10.88 -34.91
CA PRO A 62 0.47 -9.45 -35.11
C PRO A 62 1.95 -9.10 -34.93
N SER A 63 2.44 -8.18 -35.77
CA SER A 63 3.80 -7.69 -35.72
C SER A 63 3.86 -6.28 -35.14
N VAL A 64 4.91 -5.99 -34.38
CA VAL A 64 5.13 -4.64 -33.84
C VAL A 64 5.32 -3.62 -34.96
N CYS A 65 4.87 -2.39 -34.70
CA CYS A 65 5.03 -1.25 -35.57
C CYS A 65 5.12 0.03 -34.75
N THR A 66 5.46 1.14 -35.41
CA THR A 66 5.44 2.47 -34.82
C THR A 66 4.27 3.23 -35.43
N THR A 67 3.43 3.83 -34.59
CA THR A 67 2.30 4.65 -35.02
C THR A 67 2.79 6.01 -35.57
N THR A 68 1.92 6.79 -36.20
CA THR A 68 2.30 8.06 -36.87
C THR A 68 2.84 9.12 -35.89
N CYS A 69 2.47 9.04 -34.62
CA CYS A 69 2.91 9.91 -33.54
C CYS A 69 4.10 9.36 -32.72
N GLY A 70 4.50 8.09 -32.94
CA GLY A 70 5.76 7.51 -32.44
C GLY A 70 5.62 6.37 -31.42
N SER A 71 4.41 6.06 -30.97
CA SER A 71 4.15 4.98 -30.00
C SER A 71 4.25 3.59 -30.62
N GLN A 72 4.40 2.56 -29.78
CA GLN A 72 4.48 1.17 -30.24
C GLN A 72 3.09 0.57 -30.39
N GLY A 73 2.73 0.26 -31.64
CA GLY A 73 1.49 -0.41 -31.97
C GLY A 73 1.71 -1.83 -32.51
N SER A 74 0.60 -2.45 -32.88
CA SER A 74 0.50 -3.78 -33.45
C SER A 74 -0.25 -3.71 -34.78
N LYS A 75 0.28 -4.39 -35.80
CA LYS A 75 -0.35 -4.51 -37.13
C LYS A 75 -0.49 -5.97 -37.54
N THR A 76 -1.53 -6.27 -38.30
CA THR A 76 -1.82 -7.62 -38.83
C THR A 76 -1.64 -7.66 -40.35
N CYS A 77 -1.27 -8.83 -40.88
CA CYS A 77 -1.22 -9.06 -42.32
C CYS A 77 -2.62 -9.44 -42.83
N GLY A 78 -3.11 -8.74 -43.85
CA GLY A 78 -4.42 -8.98 -44.45
C GLY A 78 -4.44 -10.13 -45.45
N ASN A 79 -5.63 -10.60 -45.80
CA ASN A 79 -5.84 -11.66 -46.81
C ASN A 79 -5.49 -11.20 -48.25
N ASP A 80 -5.13 -9.94 -48.46
CA ASP A 80 -4.53 -9.38 -49.67
C ASP A 80 -2.98 -9.44 -49.66
N GLY A 81 -2.39 -9.72 -48.49
CA GLY A 81 -0.95 -9.75 -48.26
C GLY A 81 -0.36 -8.36 -47.98
N GLN A 82 -1.18 -7.38 -47.62
CA GLN A 82 -0.72 -6.06 -47.15
C GLN A 82 -0.77 -5.98 -45.62
N TRP A 83 0.10 -5.15 -45.06
CA TRP A 83 -0.04 -4.77 -43.65
C TRP A 83 -1.26 -3.85 -43.50
N GLY A 84 -2.15 -4.20 -42.56
CA GLY A 84 -3.14 -3.25 -42.06
C GLY A 84 -2.49 -2.13 -41.24
N ASP A 85 -3.32 -1.19 -40.80
CA ASP A 85 -2.89 -0.03 -40.01
C ASP A 85 -2.17 -0.43 -38.70
N CYS A 86 -1.30 0.46 -38.23
CA CYS A 86 -0.61 0.28 -36.96
C CYS A 86 -1.52 0.72 -35.81
N VAL A 87 -2.10 -0.23 -35.08
CA VAL A 87 -3.02 0.04 -33.96
C VAL A 87 -2.26 -0.11 -32.65
N ALA A 88 -2.06 1.00 -31.94
CA ALA A 88 -1.68 0.96 -30.52
C ALA A 88 -2.94 0.82 -29.65
N VAL A 89 -2.73 0.51 -28.37
CA VAL A 89 -3.76 0.52 -27.34
C VAL A 89 -3.55 1.79 -26.53
N GLU A 90 -4.62 2.56 -26.27
CA GLU A 90 -4.53 3.72 -25.39
C GLU A 90 -4.10 3.34 -23.98
N LEU A 91 -3.29 4.21 -23.37
CA LEU A 91 -2.76 4.05 -22.03
C LEU A 91 -3.00 5.35 -21.26
N CYS A 92 -3.39 5.24 -19.99
CA CYS A 92 -3.60 6.40 -19.14
C CYS A 92 -2.24 7.03 -18.78
N ASN A 93 -1.76 7.96 -19.61
CA ASN A 93 -0.41 8.52 -19.53
C ASN A 93 -0.29 9.98 -20.03
N GLY A 94 -1.36 10.58 -20.56
CA GLY A 94 -1.37 11.96 -21.04
C GLY A 94 -0.75 12.15 -22.42
N LEU A 95 -0.59 11.09 -23.20
CA LEU A 95 -0.20 11.08 -24.60
C LEU A 95 -1.41 10.76 -25.50
N ASP A 96 -1.13 10.61 -26.79
CA ASP A 96 -2.02 10.11 -27.84
C ASP A 96 -1.27 8.90 -28.39
N ASP A 97 -1.62 7.67 -27.98
CA ASP A 97 -0.83 6.47 -28.31
C ASP A 97 -1.28 5.87 -29.65
N ASN A 98 -2.59 5.90 -29.92
CA ASN A 98 -3.23 5.43 -31.15
C ASN A 98 -3.14 6.42 -32.32
N CYS A 99 -2.89 7.70 -32.04
CA CYS A 99 -2.76 8.82 -32.98
C CYS A 99 -4.06 9.31 -33.66
N ASP A 100 -5.24 9.17 -33.03
CA ASP A 100 -6.50 9.74 -33.56
C ASP A 100 -6.64 11.26 -33.33
N GLY A 101 -5.77 11.85 -32.50
CA GLY A 101 -5.71 13.28 -32.23
C GLY A 101 -6.41 13.73 -30.94
N GLN A 102 -6.89 12.79 -30.12
CA GLN A 102 -7.36 13.01 -28.75
C GLN A 102 -6.27 12.62 -27.73
N LYS A 103 -6.63 12.43 -26.45
CA LYS A 103 -5.74 11.89 -25.40
C LYS A 103 -6.55 11.12 -24.35
N ASP A 104 -6.03 9.96 -23.92
CA ASP A 104 -6.56 9.12 -22.84
C ASP A 104 -8.05 8.68 -23.01
N GLU A 105 -8.62 8.67 -24.24
CA GLU A 105 -10.08 8.56 -24.42
C GLU A 105 -10.68 7.21 -24.06
N ASN A 106 -11.91 7.24 -23.53
CA ASN A 106 -12.74 6.05 -23.23
C ASN A 106 -12.08 5.04 -22.26
N LEU A 107 -10.89 5.38 -21.72
CA LEU A 107 -10.16 4.58 -20.77
C LEU A 107 -10.92 4.52 -19.44
N THR A 108 -11.39 3.31 -19.14
CA THR A 108 -12.01 2.96 -17.87
C THR A 108 -11.41 1.66 -17.35
N GLN A 109 -11.21 1.56 -16.04
CA GLN A 109 -10.77 0.33 -15.38
C GLN A 109 -11.61 0.04 -14.14
N ALA A 110 -11.73 -1.24 -13.80
CA ALA A 110 -12.33 -1.66 -12.54
C ALA A 110 -11.37 -1.34 -11.38
N CYS A 111 -11.92 -0.78 -10.31
CA CYS A 111 -11.24 -0.55 -9.04
C CYS A 111 -12.02 -1.19 -7.89
N PHE A 112 -11.42 -1.21 -6.71
CA PHE A 112 -12.11 -1.55 -5.46
C PHE A 112 -12.07 -0.34 -4.52
N CYS A 113 -13.14 -0.18 -3.76
CA CYS A 113 -13.25 0.75 -2.65
C CYS A 113 -13.96 -0.02 -1.52
N GLY A 114 -13.22 -0.29 -0.44
CA GLY A 114 -13.54 -1.28 0.56
C GLY A 114 -13.77 -2.65 -0.08
N SER A 115 -14.84 -3.31 0.34
CA SER A 115 -15.31 -4.55 -0.30
C SER A 115 -16.17 -4.34 -1.57
N GLN A 116 -16.27 -3.12 -2.11
CA GLN A 116 -17.12 -2.80 -3.27
C GLN A 116 -16.30 -2.59 -4.54
N GLN A 117 -16.80 -3.06 -5.69
CA GLN A 117 -16.19 -2.78 -6.98
C GLN A 117 -16.72 -1.45 -7.53
N GLY A 118 -15.81 -0.56 -7.95
CA GLY A 118 -16.11 0.70 -8.63
C GLY A 118 -15.49 0.79 -10.02
N THR A 119 -15.51 1.98 -10.62
CA THR A 119 -14.85 2.30 -11.90
C THR A 119 -13.99 3.56 -11.76
N GLN A 120 -12.76 3.52 -12.29
CA GLN A 120 -11.95 4.72 -12.53
C GLN A 120 -12.01 5.08 -14.02
N THR A 121 -11.99 6.37 -14.32
CA THR A 121 -11.83 6.91 -15.68
C THR A 121 -10.46 7.58 -15.79
N CYS A 122 -9.80 7.53 -16.94
CA CYS A 122 -8.59 8.33 -17.13
C CYS A 122 -8.96 9.78 -17.48
N VAL A 123 -8.28 10.74 -16.85
CA VAL A 123 -8.40 12.17 -17.12
C VAL A 123 -7.00 12.78 -17.05
N LEU A 124 -6.51 13.32 -18.17
CA LEU A 124 -5.20 14.01 -18.25
C LEU A 124 -4.01 13.13 -17.80
N GLY A 125 -3.98 11.87 -18.21
CA GLY A 125 -2.94 10.91 -17.85
C GLY A 125 -2.98 10.42 -16.39
N GLN A 126 -4.08 10.63 -15.67
CA GLN A 126 -4.28 10.14 -14.31
C GLN A 126 -5.63 9.44 -14.17
N TRP A 127 -5.68 8.34 -13.42
CA TRP A 127 -6.92 7.69 -13.04
C TRP A 127 -7.65 8.55 -11.98
N THR A 128 -8.95 8.74 -12.14
CA THR A 128 -9.80 9.34 -11.09
C THR A 128 -9.82 8.48 -9.83
N PRO A 129 -10.27 9.02 -8.68
CA PRO A 129 -10.69 8.20 -7.54
C PRO A 129 -11.76 7.15 -7.93
N CYS A 130 -11.96 6.14 -7.09
CA CYS A 130 -12.77 4.97 -7.41
C CYS A 130 -14.28 5.26 -7.29
N ASP A 131 -14.97 5.50 -8.41
CA ASP A 131 -16.42 5.76 -8.38
C ASP A 131 -17.22 4.46 -8.14
N LYS A 132 -17.78 4.33 -6.93
CA LYS A 132 -18.71 3.25 -6.54
C LYS A 132 -20.20 3.63 -6.65
N GLY A 133 -20.52 4.83 -7.16
CA GLY A 133 -21.90 5.30 -7.40
C GLY A 133 -22.73 5.60 -6.14
N THR A 134 -22.12 5.63 -4.96
CA THR A 134 -22.74 6.01 -3.69
C THR A 134 -22.02 7.22 -3.08
N ALA A 135 -22.60 7.83 -2.04
CA ALA A 135 -21.84 8.76 -1.20
C ALA A 135 -20.63 8.05 -0.58
N GLN A 136 -19.57 8.82 -0.29
CA GLN A 136 -18.44 8.38 0.50
C GLN A 136 -18.88 7.89 1.88
N SER A 137 -18.17 6.86 2.37
CA SER A 137 -18.28 6.32 3.71
C SER A 137 -17.54 7.23 4.72
N ALA A 138 -17.47 6.83 5.99
CA ALA A 138 -16.29 7.16 6.79
C ALA A 138 -15.31 5.98 6.70
N GLU A 139 -14.01 6.25 6.77
CA GLU A 139 -12.97 5.22 6.67
C GLU A 139 -13.02 4.24 7.85
N LEU A 140 -12.79 2.96 7.54
CA LEU A 140 -12.59 1.89 8.51
C LEU A 140 -11.12 1.50 8.48
N CYS A 141 -10.52 1.26 9.64
CA CYS A 141 -9.13 0.80 9.70
C CYS A 141 -9.12 -0.73 9.48
N ASP A 142 -9.27 -1.14 8.22
CA ASP A 142 -9.43 -2.54 7.78
C ASP A 142 -8.45 -2.99 6.68
N GLY A 143 -7.59 -2.07 6.19
CA GLY A 143 -6.64 -2.30 5.11
C GLY A 143 -7.18 -2.05 3.70
N LEU A 144 -8.34 -1.40 3.57
CA LEU A 144 -9.01 -1.10 2.29
C LEU A 144 -9.56 0.34 2.29
N ASP A 145 -9.26 1.10 1.24
CA ASP A 145 -9.87 2.40 0.85
C ASP A 145 -11.40 2.39 0.94
N ASN A 146 -12.00 2.63 2.11
CA ASN A 146 -13.42 2.45 2.38
C ASN A 146 -14.25 3.68 1.97
N ASP A 147 -13.65 4.87 2.01
CA ASP A 147 -14.21 6.15 1.59
C ASP A 147 -14.19 6.35 0.05
N CYS A 148 -13.15 5.86 -0.66
CA CYS A 148 -12.82 6.00 -2.08
C CYS A 148 -11.94 7.22 -2.50
N ASP A 149 -11.28 7.95 -1.60
CA ASP A 149 -10.41 9.07 -1.97
C ASP A 149 -9.08 8.66 -2.64
N SER A 150 -8.75 7.35 -2.63
CA SER A 150 -7.51 6.71 -3.12
C SER A 150 -6.33 6.68 -2.14
N LEU A 151 -6.55 7.01 -0.87
CA LEU A 151 -5.71 6.60 0.25
C LEU A 151 -6.22 5.24 0.79
N THR A 152 -5.83 4.84 2.01
CA THR A 152 -6.25 3.58 2.65
C THR A 152 -5.89 3.66 4.13
N ASP A 153 -6.85 3.41 5.02
CA ASP A 153 -6.69 3.60 6.46
C ASP A 153 -6.18 5.02 6.83
N GLU A 154 -6.58 6.08 6.11
CA GLU A 154 -6.13 7.45 6.41
C GLU A 154 -6.80 8.03 7.67
N GLU A 155 -6.09 8.93 8.37
CA GLU A 155 -6.48 9.43 9.70
C GLU A 155 -6.80 8.29 10.71
N CYS A 156 -6.24 7.08 10.55
CA CYS A 156 -6.44 5.96 11.47
C CYS A 156 -5.43 5.88 12.62
N ASP A 157 -4.22 6.39 12.41
CA ASP A 157 -3.15 6.58 13.41
C ASP A 157 -2.65 8.01 13.24
N LYS A 158 -3.26 8.95 13.96
CA LYS A 158 -3.11 10.38 13.65
C LYS A 158 -1.78 10.98 14.11
N ASP A 159 -1.16 10.46 15.17
CA ASP A 159 0.15 10.93 15.67
C ASP A 159 1.35 10.04 15.30
N HIS A 160 1.07 8.89 14.67
CA HIS A 160 2.03 7.92 14.10
C HIS A 160 2.75 7.07 15.16
N ASP A 161 2.01 6.70 16.20
CA ASP A 161 2.43 5.85 17.30
C ASP A 161 2.43 4.33 16.95
N MET A 162 1.57 3.88 16.03
CA MET A 162 1.17 2.49 15.70
C MET A 162 -0.03 1.87 16.45
N TYR A 163 -0.76 2.63 17.26
CA TYR A 163 -2.14 2.34 17.68
C TYR A 163 -3.13 3.16 16.82
N CYS A 164 -4.40 2.76 16.81
CA CYS A 164 -5.47 3.47 16.12
C CYS A 164 -6.31 4.36 17.07
N ASP A 165 -6.64 5.57 16.59
CA ASP A 165 -7.48 6.61 17.21
C ASP A 165 -8.72 6.05 17.93
N PHE A 166 -9.09 6.62 19.09
CA PHE A 166 -10.18 6.10 19.94
C PHE A 166 -11.52 5.93 19.20
N ALA A 167 -11.79 6.88 18.29
CA ALA A 167 -13.06 6.99 17.58
C ALA A 167 -13.13 6.14 16.31
N LYS A 168 -12.03 5.51 15.87
CA LYS A 168 -11.96 4.75 14.63
C LYS A 168 -12.43 3.30 14.82
N GLN A 169 -13.16 2.79 13.83
CA GLN A 169 -13.62 1.40 13.82
C GLN A 169 -12.60 0.52 13.10
N ILE A 170 -11.93 -0.35 13.85
CA ILE A 170 -10.84 -1.21 13.39
C ILE A 170 -11.37 -2.60 13.05
N VAL A 171 -10.86 -3.22 11.98
CA VAL A 171 -11.21 -4.60 11.60
C VAL A 171 -9.94 -5.42 11.35
N GLY A 172 -9.69 -6.40 12.22
CA GLY A 172 -8.54 -7.29 12.10
C GLY A 172 -7.27 -6.66 12.65
N THR A 173 -6.29 -6.38 11.78
CA THR A 173 -5.00 -5.77 12.14
C THR A 173 -4.49 -5.00 10.91
N PRO A 174 -4.96 -3.77 10.69
CA PRO A 174 -4.54 -2.95 9.55
C PRO A 174 -3.05 -2.61 9.63
N ALA A 175 -2.46 -2.25 8.49
CA ALA A 175 -1.02 -2.03 8.40
C ALA A 175 -0.57 -0.70 9.04
N VAL A 176 -1.51 0.25 9.22
CA VAL A 176 -1.25 1.56 9.80
C VAL A 176 -1.02 1.48 11.32
N CYS A 177 -1.92 0.78 12.05
CA CYS A 177 -1.89 0.64 13.50
C CYS A 177 -1.67 -0.83 13.96
N PRO A 178 -0.49 -1.42 13.69
CA PRO A 178 -0.24 -2.85 13.93
C PRO A 178 -0.25 -3.28 15.41
N LYS A 179 -0.30 -2.35 16.38
CA LYS A 179 -0.44 -2.68 17.80
C LYS A 179 -1.91 -2.89 18.23
N GLY A 180 -2.88 -2.36 17.47
CA GLY A 180 -4.30 -2.33 17.82
C GLY A 180 -4.86 -0.91 17.78
N GLY A 181 -5.80 -0.59 18.66
CA GLY A 181 -6.27 0.77 18.92
C GLY A 181 -6.75 0.90 20.34
N GLN A 182 -7.68 1.81 20.60
CA GLN A 182 -7.97 2.33 21.95
C GLN A 182 -6.86 3.27 22.46
N ASP A 183 -6.09 3.89 21.57
CA ASP A 183 -5.43 5.15 21.93
C ASP A 183 -6.49 6.17 22.38
N CYS A 184 -6.18 6.99 23.37
CA CYS A 184 -7.10 7.89 24.05
C CYS A 184 -6.71 9.39 23.92
N ASP A 185 -5.53 9.72 23.38
CA ASP A 185 -5.19 11.06 22.89
C ASP A 185 -4.38 10.94 21.59
N ASP A 186 -5.10 10.78 20.46
CA ASP A 186 -4.57 10.67 19.09
C ASP A 186 -3.84 11.94 18.56
N ASN A 187 -3.26 12.74 19.46
CA ASN A 187 -2.41 13.89 19.20
C ASN A 187 -1.06 13.80 19.94
N ASN A 188 -0.80 12.71 20.69
CA ASN A 188 0.28 12.60 21.67
C ASN A 188 0.83 11.17 21.83
N ILE A 189 1.83 10.83 20.99
CA ILE A 189 2.62 9.57 20.90
C ILE A 189 3.16 8.97 22.23
N ASN A 190 2.99 9.68 23.34
CA ASN A 190 3.36 9.28 24.71
C ASN A 190 2.19 8.74 25.55
N VAL A 191 0.96 8.84 25.05
CA VAL A 191 -0.33 8.33 25.58
C VAL A 191 -0.81 7.22 24.65
N ASN A 192 -1.02 5.99 25.15
CA ASN A 192 -1.64 4.85 24.43
C ASN A 192 -1.58 3.52 25.22
N PRO A 193 -2.43 2.52 24.90
CA PRO A 193 -2.53 1.22 25.58
C PRO A 193 -1.20 0.62 26.08
N GLY A 194 -1.04 0.57 27.41
CA GLY A 194 0.12 -0.06 28.06
C GLY A 194 1.38 0.82 28.10
N LYS A 195 1.23 2.14 28.28
CA LYS A 195 2.33 3.10 28.46
C LYS A 195 2.84 3.08 29.92
N GLU A 196 3.78 3.98 30.24
CA GLU A 196 4.15 4.26 31.62
C GLU A 196 3.38 5.49 32.09
N GLU A 197 2.53 5.30 33.11
CA GLU A 197 1.78 6.38 33.77
C GLU A 197 2.66 7.51 34.30
N LYS A 198 2.10 8.72 34.36
CA LYS A 198 2.80 9.92 34.85
C LYS A 198 1.83 10.79 35.61
N CYS A 199 2.18 11.17 36.83
CA CYS A 199 1.38 12.09 37.64
C CYS A 199 1.18 13.44 36.94
N ASN A 200 0.07 13.57 36.21
CA ASN A 200 -0.21 14.66 35.29
C ASN A 200 -1.72 14.99 35.17
N GLY A 201 -2.61 14.11 35.64
CA GLY A 201 -4.07 14.26 35.61
C GLY A 201 -4.75 13.78 34.32
N PHE A 202 -4.07 12.94 33.54
CA PHE A 202 -4.54 12.28 32.33
C PHE A 202 -4.31 10.76 32.45
N ASP A 203 -5.10 10.01 31.70
CA ASP A 203 -4.90 8.59 31.42
C ASP A 203 -3.81 8.52 30.33
N ASP A 204 -2.55 8.25 30.69
CA ASP A 204 -1.45 8.07 29.72
C ASP A 204 -1.41 6.61 29.21
N ASP A 205 -1.85 5.64 30.02
CA ASP A 205 -1.90 4.20 29.70
C ASP A 205 -3.09 3.79 28.80
N CYS A 206 -4.20 4.52 28.84
CA CYS A 206 -5.50 4.22 28.22
C CYS A 206 -6.26 3.00 28.78
N ASP A 207 -6.08 2.70 30.07
CA ASP A 207 -6.79 1.62 30.80
C ASP A 207 -8.14 2.06 31.40
N THR A 208 -8.38 3.38 31.46
CA THR A 208 -9.55 4.11 32.00
C THR A 208 -9.57 4.46 33.49
N ASP A 209 -8.56 4.09 34.28
CA ASP A 209 -8.20 4.82 35.51
C ASP A 209 -7.30 6.06 35.18
N VAL A 210 -6.74 6.76 36.17
CA VAL A 210 -5.92 7.99 36.00
C VAL A 210 -4.88 8.12 37.13
N ASP A 211 -3.63 8.43 36.78
CA ASP A 211 -2.48 8.58 37.69
C ASP A 211 -2.15 7.31 38.54
N GLU A 212 -2.56 6.11 38.11
CA GLU A 212 -2.41 4.84 38.85
C GLU A 212 -1.03 4.15 38.69
N ASP A 213 -0.80 3.08 39.47
CA ASP A 213 0.45 2.29 39.58
C ASP A 213 1.79 3.04 39.84
N LEU A 214 1.75 4.38 39.91
CA LEU A 214 2.84 5.26 40.36
C LEU A 214 3.33 4.92 41.77
N GLY A 215 2.48 4.29 42.58
CA GLY A 215 2.79 3.72 43.90
C GLY A 215 3.07 4.75 44.99
N THR A 216 3.34 4.25 46.20
CA THR A 216 3.40 5.09 47.41
C THR A 216 4.79 5.62 47.77
N MET A 217 4.82 6.74 48.49
CA MET A 217 5.97 7.27 49.22
C MET A 217 5.80 6.97 50.72
N ALA A 218 6.82 6.39 51.35
CA ALA A 218 6.83 6.15 52.80
C ALA A 218 7.08 7.46 53.56
N CYS A 219 6.27 7.74 54.57
CA CYS A 219 6.35 8.91 55.41
C CYS A 219 7.32 8.67 56.57
N GLY A 220 8.60 8.98 56.35
CA GLY A 220 9.64 8.77 57.36
C GLY A 220 9.56 9.73 58.54
N GLY A 221 8.68 9.45 59.51
CA GLY A 221 8.66 10.06 60.85
C GLY A 221 9.32 9.17 61.91
N GLU A 222 9.48 9.69 63.13
CA GLU A 222 9.82 8.88 64.30
C GLU A 222 8.53 8.39 65.01
N GLY A 223 8.62 7.40 65.90
CA GLY A 223 7.45 6.90 66.64
C GLY A 223 6.42 6.16 65.78
N GLU A 224 5.13 6.43 66.04
CA GLU A 224 3.99 5.73 65.41
C GLU A 224 3.84 6.07 63.91
N CYS A 225 4.43 7.17 63.44
CA CYS A 225 4.41 7.58 62.02
C CYS A 225 5.19 6.62 61.08
N THR A 226 5.94 5.66 61.62
CA THR A 226 6.91 4.83 60.88
C THR A 226 6.32 3.85 59.85
N GLU A 227 5.02 3.55 59.90
CA GLU A 227 4.31 2.72 58.90
C GLU A 227 3.38 3.53 57.97
N LEU A 228 3.41 4.86 58.03
CA LEU A 228 2.57 5.73 57.19
C LEU A 228 3.08 5.85 55.74
N ALA A 229 2.15 6.01 54.81
CA ALA A 229 2.44 6.25 53.40
C ALA A 229 1.36 7.12 52.72
N VAL A 230 1.77 7.82 51.67
CA VAL A 230 0.91 8.57 50.74
C VAL A 230 1.14 8.06 49.32
N ASP A 231 0.13 8.15 48.45
CA ASP A 231 0.33 7.95 47.01
C ASP A 231 1.25 9.05 46.48
N LYS A 232 2.14 8.71 45.54
CA LYS A 232 3.03 9.73 44.92
C LYS A 232 2.28 10.73 44.05
N CYS A 233 1.04 10.44 43.68
CA CYS A 233 0.16 11.35 42.96
C CYS A 233 -1.18 11.45 43.66
N GLN A 234 -1.73 12.67 43.76
CA GLN A 234 -3.11 12.89 44.19
C GLN A 234 -3.72 14.00 43.32
N GLY A 235 -4.58 13.60 42.38
CA GLY A 235 -5.25 14.52 41.45
C GLY A 235 -4.30 15.22 40.47
N GLY A 236 -3.50 14.43 39.74
CA GLY A 236 -2.57 14.91 38.72
C GLY A 236 -1.37 15.72 39.23
N GLN A 237 -1.12 15.75 40.54
CA GLN A 237 -0.04 16.55 41.15
C GLN A 237 0.87 15.70 42.07
N PRO A 238 2.21 15.72 41.89
CA PRO A 238 3.11 14.90 42.69
C PRO A 238 3.10 15.28 44.18
N VAL A 239 2.79 14.30 45.03
CA VAL A 239 2.83 14.47 46.48
C VAL A 239 4.27 14.36 46.96
N LEU A 240 4.88 15.51 47.26
CA LEU A 240 6.28 15.61 47.72
C LEU A 240 6.42 15.77 49.24
N THR A 241 5.30 15.80 49.96
CA THR A 241 5.24 16.00 51.41
C THR A 241 4.15 15.12 52.02
N CYS A 242 4.51 14.35 53.05
CA CYS A 242 3.51 13.79 53.94
C CYS A 242 3.00 14.87 54.88
N THR A 243 1.69 15.05 54.96
CA THR A 243 1.02 15.86 55.98
C THR A 243 -0.22 15.10 56.45
N PRO A 244 -0.76 15.38 57.65
CA PRO A 244 -1.92 14.64 58.16
C PRO A 244 -3.21 14.74 57.33
N ASP A 245 -3.23 15.60 56.29
CA ASP A 245 -4.36 15.77 55.36
C ASP A 245 -4.16 15.08 54.00
N THR A 246 -2.98 14.49 53.72
CA THR A 246 -2.70 13.68 52.51
C THR A 246 -2.63 12.18 52.77
N LEU A 247 -2.72 11.75 54.05
CA LEU A 247 -2.67 10.35 54.46
C LEU A 247 -3.89 9.53 54.02
N ILE A 248 -3.62 8.30 53.57
CA ILE A 248 -4.59 7.33 53.04
C ILE A 248 -4.52 5.96 53.72
N VAL A 249 -3.37 5.63 54.32
CA VAL A 249 -3.16 4.41 55.12
C VAL A 249 -2.64 4.81 56.49
N GLY A 250 -3.27 4.27 57.54
CA GLY A 250 -3.11 4.72 58.92
C GLY A 250 -4.26 5.63 59.36
N ALA A 251 -4.61 5.58 60.64
CA ALA A 251 -5.52 6.56 61.21
C ALA A 251 -4.73 7.84 61.50
N LYS A 252 -5.19 8.99 61.00
CA LYS A 252 -4.71 10.30 61.45
C LYS A 252 -4.85 10.34 62.98
N PRO A 253 -3.75 10.40 63.75
CA PRO A 253 -3.85 10.61 65.20
C PRO A 253 -4.39 12.03 65.38
N GLU A 254 -5.43 12.20 66.21
CA GLU A 254 -6.17 13.47 66.20
C GLU A 254 -5.47 14.60 66.98
N VAL A 255 -4.43 14.27 67.75
CA VAL A 255 -3.67 15.14 68.67
C VAL A 255 -2.33 14.50 69.05
N ASP A 256 -1.23 15.24 69.13
CA ASP A 256 -0.08 14.83 69.95
C ASP A 256 -0.47 14.87 71.44
N PHE A 257 -0.63 13.67 72.03
CA PHE A 257 -1.00 13.48 73.42
C PHE A 257 0.09 12.78 74.24
N GLY A 258 1.36 13.16 74.03
CA GLY A 258 2.44 12.75 74.92
C GLY A 258 3.60 13.72 74.91
N CYS A 259 3.92 14.33 76.06
CA CYS A 259 5.15 15.11 76.24
C CYS A 259 6.38 14.19 76.32
N ASP A 260 6.59 13.36 75.30
CA ASP A 260 7.67 12.36 75.19
C ASP A 260 8.59 12.61 73.99
N SER A 261 8.46 13.78 73.35
CA SER A 261 9.31 14.28 72.27
C SER A 261 9.39 13.35 71.06
N LYS A 262 8.24 12.78 70.69
CA LYS A 262 8.00 12.16 69.39
C LYS A 262 6.88 12.89 68.68
N ASP A 263 6.97 12.94 67.37
CA ASP A 263 5.85 13.31 66.51
C ASP A 263 4.80 12.18 66.60
N ASN A 264 3.72 12.40 67.36
CA ASN A 264 2.69 11.39 67.61
C ASN A 264 1.42 11.61 66.76
N ASP A 265 1.28 12.73 66.04
CA ASP A 265 0.18 12.98 65.07
C ASP A 265 0.61 13.22 63.61
N CYS A 266 1.93 13.21 63.37
CA CYS A 266 2.59 13.20 62.07
C CYS A 266 2.46 14.53 61.29
N ASP A 267 2.32 15.65 62.02
CA ASP A 267 2.31 17.01 61.46
C ASP A 267 3.72 17.58 61.16
N GLY A 268 4.76 16.98 61.73
CA GLY A 268 6.16 17.39 61.57
C GLY A 268 6.72 18.27 62.69
N ALA A 269 5.93 18.54 63.73
CA ALA A 269 6.38 19.07 65.01
C ALA A 269 6.53 17.96 66.07
N THR A 270 6.74 18.36 67.34
CA THR A 270 6.79 17.48 68.52
C THR A 270 6.40 18.29 69.75
N ASP A 271 5.57 17.75 70.64
CA ASP A 271 5.15 18.39 71.91
C ASP A 271 4.45 19.78 71.73
N GLU A 272 3.93 20.10 70.55
CA GLU A 272 3.33 21.41 70.17
C GLU A 272 1.88 21.63 70.63
N GLN A 273 1.14 20.54 70.89
CA GLN A 273 -0.20 20.60 71.45
C GLN A 273 -0.23 21.37 72.79
N LEU A 274 -1.34 22.05 73.08
CA LEU A 274 -1.55 22.93 74.25
C LEU A 274 -1.61 22.16 75.58
N GLY A 275 -0.46 21.60 75.99
CA GLY A 275 -0.25 20.86 77.24
C GLY A 275 1.22 20.72 77.63
N CYS A 276 2.14 20.58 76.67
CA CYS A 276 3.57 20.38 76.95
C CYS A 276 4.37 21.68 77.01
N CYS A 277 3.93 22.73 76.30
CA CYS A 277 4.56 24.04 76.33
C CYS A 277 4.32 24.82 77.64
N THR A 278 5.22 24.62 78.61
CA THR A 278 5.72 25.52 79.70
C THR A 278 5.51 25.06 81.16
N PRO A 279 6.40 25.47 82.10
CA PRO A 279 7.63 26.27 81.94
C PRO A 279 8.94 25.56 82.34
#